data_AF-A0A7Y2JUJ2-F1
#
_entry.id   AF-A0A7Y2JUJ2-F1
#
_cell.length_a   1.000
_cell.length_b   1.000
_cell.length_c   1.000
_cell.angle_alpha   90.00
_cell.angle_beta   90.00
_cell.angle_gamma   90.00
#
_symmetry.space_group_name_H-M   'P 1'
#
loop_
_entity.id
_entity.type
_entity.pdbx_description
1 polymer ?
#
loop_
_entity_poly.entity_id
_entity_poly.type
_entity_poly.pdbx_seq_one_letter_code
_entity_poly.pdbx_strand_id
1 'polypeptide(L)'
;MMRIVGALTLVLLLAAPGHTLLAQQVRVIAPGMTEGQVRESWGEPIIVRQRGEFTYMFYENGCLKTCGMHDLVILQGGQVIDAVARASYHAYDGVSSSPRERVPEPTPPAPVTGP
;
A
#
# COMPACT_ATOMS: atom_id res chain seq x y z
N MET A 1 -72.39 -23.22 6.52
CA MET A 1 -71.30 -24.20 6.68
C MET A 1 -70.09 -23.73 5.88
N MET A 2 -68.88 -24.05 6.38
CA MET A 2 -67.53 -23.85 5.82
C MET A 2 -66.81 -22.50 6.09
N ARG A 3 -65.73 -22.61 6.86
CA ARG A 3 -64.73 -21.60 7.27
C ARG A 3 -63.58 -21.59 6.27
N ILE A 4 -62.98 -20.43 5.96
CA ILE A 4 -61.56 -20.37 5.57
C ILE A 4 -60.93 -19.11 6.19
N VAL A 5 -59.97 -19.37 7.09
CA VAL A 5 -59.04 -18.41 7.70
C VAL A 5 -57.92 -18.17 6.68
N GLY A 6 -57.62 -16.91 6.35
CA GLY A 6 -56.57 -16.54 5.40
C GLY A 6 -55.67 -15.45 5.97
N ALA A 7 -54.40 -15.77 6.13
CA ALA A 7 -53.43 -15.13 7.00
C ALA A 7 -52.90 -13.76 6.53
N LEU A 8 -52.65 -12.91 7.53
CA LEU A 8 -51.92 -11.65 7.47
C LEU A 8 -50.49 -11.88 6.92
N THR A 9 -50.17 -11.34 5.74
CA THR A 9 -48.81 -11.43 5.17
C THR A 9 -48.07 -10.11 5.40
N LEU A 10 -47.17 -10.12 6.37
CA LEU A 10 -46.22 -9.05 6.68
C LEU A 10 -45.19 -8.96 5.54
N VAL A 11 -45.21 -7.86 4.78
CA VAL A 11 -44.17 -7.57 3.77
C VAL A 11 -42.93 -7.05 4.50
N LEU A 12 -41.86 -7.85 4.51
CA LEU A 12 -40.56 -7.51 5.06
C LEU A 12 -39.86 -6.50 4.14
N LEU A 13 -39.59 -5.28 4.61
CA LEU A 13 -38.68 -4.35 3.91
C LEU A 13 -37.24 -4.89 4.00
N LEU A 14 -36.72 -5.42 2.90
CA LEU A 14 -35.29 -5.66 2.72
C LEU A 14 -34.60 -4.32 2.46
N ALA A 15 -34.24 -3.59 3.53
CA ALA A 15 -33.19 -2.58 3.44
C ALA A 15 -31.85 -3.32 3.30
N ALA A 16 -31.44 -3.62 2.08
CA ALA A 16 -30.08 -4.05 1.82
C ALA A 16 -29.14 -2.92 2.26
N PRO A 17 -28.25 -3.11 3.25
CA PRO A 17 -27.19 -2.14 3.47
C PRO A 17 -26.35 -2.17 2.20
N GLY A 18 -26.46 -1.10 1.41
CA GLY A 18 -25.59 -0.86 0.28
C GLY A 18 -24.16 -1.05 0.76
N HIS A 19 -23.48 -2.05 0.22
CA HIS A 19 -22.06 -2.21 0.43
C HIS A 19 -21.43 -1.07 -0.37
N THR A 20 -21.38 0.13 0.21
CA THR A 20 -20.48 1.18 -0.26
C THR A 20 -19.09 0.55 -0.22
N LEU A 21 -18.58 0.17 -1.39
CA LEU A 21 -17.16 -0.01 -1.60
C LEU A 21 -16.53 1.34 -1.24
N LEU A 22 -16.07 1.47 0.00
CA LEU A 22 -15.26 2.60 0.41
C LEU A 22 -14.05 2.57 -0.52
N ALA A 23 -13.99 3.52 -1.46
CA ALA A 23 -12.78 3.77 -2.21
C ALA A 23 -11.68 3.93 -1.16
N GLN A 24 -10.71 3.02 -1.14
CA GLN A 24 -9.61 3.10 -0.18
C GLN A 24 -8.94 4.45 -0.38
N GLN A 25 -9.03 5.31 0.62
CA GLN A 25 -8.43 6.63 0.56
C GLN A 25 -6.94 6.45 0.33
N VAL A 26 -6.43 7.08 -0.73
CA VAL A 26 -4.99 7.09 -1.01
C VAL A 26 -4.32 7.90 0.07
N ARG A 27 -3.38 7.27 0.79
CA ARG A 27 -2.63 7.90 1.88
C ARG A 27 -1.28 8.33 1.34
N VAL A 28 -1.01 9.63 1.43
CA VAL A 28 0.15 10.26 0.81
C VAL A 28 1.22 10.48 1.88
N ILE A 29 2.48 10.19 1.52
CA ILE A 29 3.65 10.67 2.26
C ILE A 29 4.52 11.52 1.34
N ALA A 30 5.33 12.40 1.91
CA ALA A 30 6.16 13.35 1.18
C ALA A 30 7.60 13.33 1.71
N PRO A 31 8.59 13.80 0.93
CA PRO A 31 9.94 14.04 1.42
C PRO A 31 9.94 14.89 2.70
N GLY A 32 10.84 14.59 3.64
CA GLY A 32 10.97 15.32 4.90
C GLY A 32 10.02 14.90 6.03
N MET A 33 8.99 14.07 5.74
CA MET A 33 8.14 13.52 6.80
C MET A 33 8.96 12.67 7.79
N THR A 34 8.60 12.72 9.06
CA THR A 34 9.24 11.90 10.10
C THR A 34 8.70 10.47 10.09
N GLU A 35 9.41 9.54 10.73
CA GLU A 35 8.93 8.17 10.93
C GLU A 35 7.50 8.12 11.53
N GLY A 36 7.22 8.97 12.53
CA GLY A 36 5.90 9.03 13.16
C GLY A 36 4.80 9.43 12.18
N GLN A 37 5.05 10.45 11.35
CA GLN A 37 4.10 10.90 10.32
C GLN A 37 3.85 9.82 9.26
N VAL A 38 4.90 9.06 8.88
CA VAL A 38 4.73 7.93 7.97
C VAL A 38 3.86 6.85 8.62
N ARG A 39 4.06 6.54 9.90
CA ARG A 39 3.23 5.56 10.62
C ARG A 39 1.78 6.00 10.77
N GLU A 40 1.55 7.29 11.02
CA GLU A 40 0.21 7.87 11.04
C GLU A 40 -0.49 7.77 9.67
N SER A 41 0.26 7.93 8.57
CA SER A 41 -0.28 7.87 7.21
C SER A 41 -0.43 6.43 6.70
N TRP A 42 0.62 5.61 6.73
CA TRP A 42 0.65 4.28 6.11
C TRP A 42 0.43 3.12 7.09
N GLY A 43 0.39 3.41 8.39
CA GLY A 43 0.25 2.41 9.45
C GLY A 43 1.58 1.85 9.94
N GLU A 44 1.53 0.68 10.57
CA GLU A 44 2.72 0.00 11.07
C GLU A 44 3.42 -0.79 9.95
N PRO A 45 4.75 -0.63 9.78
CA PRO A 45 5.50 -1.43 8.84
C PRO A 45 5.59 -2.89 9.32
N ILE A 46 5.57 -3.83 8.38
CA ILE A 46 5.75 -5.26 8.65
C ILE A 46 7.21 -5.62 8.94
N ILE A 47 8.15 -4.82 8.45
CA ILE A 47 9.59 -4.99 8.67
C ILE A 47 10.22 -3.60 8.80
N VAL A 48 11.12 -3.45 9.77
CA VAL A 48 12.01 -2.29 9.88
C VAL A 48 13.45 -2.77 9.86
N ARG A 49 14.30 -2.17 9.02
CA ARG A 49 15.75 -2.41 9.01
C ARG A 49 16.50 -1.10 9.15
N GLN A 50 17.62 -1.12 9.85
CA GLN A 50 18.48 0.05 10.02
C GLN A 50 19.89 -0.26 9.50
N ARG A 51 20.51 0.72 8.84
CA ARG A 51 21.90 0.64 8.36
C ARG A 51 22.53 2.03 8.33
N GLY A 52 23.38 2.32 9.30
CA GLY A 52 23.93 3.67 9.49
C GLY A 52 22.78 4.67 9.73
N GLU A 53 22.80 5.79 9.02
CA GLU A 53 21.75 6.82 9.09
C GLU A 53 20.42 6.43 8.44
N PHE A 54 20.36 5.26 7.78
CA PHE A 54 19.19 4.86 7.00
C PHE A 54 18.27 3.92 7.77
N THR A 55 16.97 4.20 7.69
CA THR A 55 15.89 3.30 8.13
C THR A 55 15.04 2.90 6.93
N TYR A 56 14.78 1.60 6.79
CA TYR A 56 13.99 1.00 5.73
C TYR A 56 12.74 0.39 6.34
N MET A 57 11.58 0.96 6.04
CA MET A 57 10.29 0.53 6.54
C MET A 57 9.51 -0.14 5.41
N PHE A 58 9.18 -1.42 5.57
CA PHE A 58 8.47 -2.20 4.56
C PHE A 58 7.00 -2.35 4.96
N TYR A 59 6.12 -2.21 3.98
CA TYR A 59 4.66 -2.21 4.18
C TYR A 59 3.99 -3.27 3.32
N GLU A 60 3.02 -3.96 3.91
CA GLU A 60 2.14 -4.86 3.17
C GLU A 60 1.36 -4.08 2.10
N ASN A 61 1.37 -4.58 0.87
CA ASN A 61 0.81 -3.87 -0.27
C ASN A 61 -0.18 -4.70 -1.09
N GLY A 62 -0.41 -5.96 -0.71
CA GLY A 62 -1.34 -6.88 -1.38
C GLY A 62 -0.95 -7.30 -2.81
N CYS A 63 0.17 -6.78 -3.34
CA CYS A 63 0.61 -7.06 -4.71
C CYS A 63 1.94 -7.78 -4.80
N LEU A 64 2.59 -8.17 -3.69
CA LEU A 64 3.95 -8.72 -3.67
C LEU A 64 4.23 -9.74 -4.80
N LYS A 65 3.29 -10.63 -5.10
CA LYS A 65 3.40 -11.63 -6.17
C LYS A 65 3.49 -11.04 -7.59
N THR A 66 2.80 -9.94 -7.85
CA THR A 66 2.72 -9.29 -9.17
C THR A 66 3.63 -8.07 -9.29
N CYS A 67 3.83 -7.31 -8.21
CA CYS A 67 4.67 -6.11 -8.17
C CYS A 67 6.10 -6.38 -7.65
N GLY A 68 6.39 -7.59 -7.16
CA GLY A 68 7.74 -8.09 -6.88
C GLY A 68 8.39 -7.57 -5.59
N MET A 69 7.76 -6.65 -4.87
CA MET A 69 8.26 -6.10 -3.62
C MET A 69 7.13 -5.58 -2.74
N HIS A 70 7.38 -5.49 -1.43
CA HIS A 70 6.58 -4.69 -0.52
C HIS A 70 6.74 -3.21 -0.83
N ASP A 71 5.80 -2.40 -0.35
CA ASP A 71 5.99 -0.96 -0.36
C ASP A 71 7.14 -0.62 0.59
N LEU A 72 7.95 0.37 0.22
CA LEU A 72 9.16 0.73 0.96
C LEU A 72 9.20 2.23 1.21
N VAL A 73 9.50 2.61 2.44
CA VAL A 73 9.86 3.99 2.80
C VAL A 73 11.30 3.98 3.29
N ILE A 74 12.11 4.89 2.76
CA ILE A 74 13.52 5.05 3.11
C ILE A 74 13.66 6.39 3.83
N LEU A 75 14.16 6.31 5.06
CA LEU A 75 14.45 7.48 5.87
C LEU A 75 15.96 7.63 6.00
N GLN A 76 16.42 8.87 6.09
CA GLN A 76 17.79 9.20 6.48
C GLN A 76 17.74 10.28 7.57
N GLY A 77 18.43 10.08 8.69
CA GLY A 77 18.36 11.00 9.83
C GLY A 77 16.93 11.16 10.38
N GLY A 78 16.10 10.12 10.27
CA GLY A 78 14.72 10.11 10.74
C GLY A 78 13.68 10.78 9.84
N GLN A 79 14.07 11.20 8.62
CA GLN A 79 13.16 11.84 7.66
C GLN A 79 13.09 11.07 6.34
N VAL A 80 11.91 11.05 5.70
CA VAL A 80 11.71 10.43 4.39
C VAL A 80 12.59 11.10 3.34
N ILE A 81 13.43 10.29 2.68
CA ILE A 81 14.23 10.72 1.52
C ILE A 81 13.78 10.05 0.23
N ASP A 82 13.08 8.92 0.31
CA ASP A 82 12.56 8.19 -0.84
C ASP A 82 11.42 7.25 -0.40
N ALA A 83 10.54 6.89 -1.34
CA ALA A 83 9.58 5.82 -1.15
C ALA A 83 9.24 5.12 -2.47
N VAL A 84 8.93 3.83 -2.36
CA VAL A 84 8.50 2.97 -3.45
C VAL A 84 7.10 2.47 -3.14
N ALA A 85 6.09 3.14 -3.68
CA ALA A 85 4.68 2.79 -3.49
C ALA A 85 4.16 1.93 -4.65
N ARG A 86 3.74 0.70 -4.38
CA ARG A 86 3.12 -0.22 -5.35
C ARG A 86 1.64 -0.46 -5.05
N ALA A 87 1.21 -0.37 -3.78
CA ALA A 87 -0.22 -0.43 -3.44
C ALA A 87 -1.01 0.69 -4.13
N SER A 88 -2.29 0.43 -4.45
CA SER A 88 -3.19 1.47 -4.95
C SER A 88 -3.58 2.51 -3.89
N TYR A 89 -3.39 2.19 -2.61
CA TYR A 89 -3.80 3.02 -1.46
C TYR A 89 -2.62 3.76 -0.78
N HIS A 90 -1.41 3.60 -1.29
CA HIS A 90 -0.22 4.35 -0.86
C HIS A 90 0.29 5.21 -2.01
N ALA A 91 0.65 6.46 -1.71
CA ALA A 91 1.24 7.38 -2.66
C ALA A 91 2.41 8.14 -2.05
N TYR A 92 3.40 8.43 -2.89
CA TYR A 92 4.56 9.24 -2.55
C TYR A 92 4.55 10.49 -3.41
N ASP A 93 4.58 11.66 -2.78
CA ASP A 93 4.58 12.98 -3.45
C ASP A 93 6.01 13.48 -3.78
N GLY A 94 6.97 12.56 -3.81
CA GLY A 94 8.33 12.81 -4.28
C GLY A 94 8.63 12.03 -5.56
N VAL A 95 9.88 12.15 -6.04
CA VAL A 95 10.36 11.36 -7.17
C VAL A 95 11.02 10.09 -6.66
N SER A 96 10.36 8.95 -6.85
CA SER A 96 10.91 7.66 -6.42
C SER A 96 12.19 7.31 -7.17
N SER A 97 13.18 6.72 -6.48
CA SER A 97 14.33 6.10 -7.17
C SER A 97 13.94 4.87 -8.01
N SER A 98 12.77 4.29 -7.71
CA SER A 98 12.21 3.13 -8.40
C SER A 98 10.74 3.39 -8.82
N PRO A 99 10.50 4.30 -9.77
CA PRO A 99 9.15 4.63 -10.23
C PRO A 99 8.49 3.41 -10.90
N ARG A 100 7.15 3.37 -10.94
CA ARG A 100 6.40 2.19 -11.42
C ARG A 100 6.65 1.90 -12.89
N GLU A 101 6.98 2.93 -13.65
CA GLU A 101 7.20 2.90 -15.09
C GLU A 101 8.61 2.39 -15.45
N ARG A 102 9.52 2.25 -14.47
CA ARG A 102 10.87 1.75 -14.71
C ARG A 102 10.82 0.25 -15.05
N VAL A 103 11.05 -0.07 -16.31
CA VAL A 103 11.21 -1.45 -16.80
C VAL A 103 12.65 -1.91 -16.53
N PRO A 104 12.88 -3.04 -15.85
CA PRO A 104 14.22 -3.59 -15.66
C PRO A 104 14.85 -3.97 -17.00
N GLU A 105 16.15 -3.67 -17.16
CA GLU A 105 16.95 -4.08 -18.30
C GLU A 105 18.06 -5.05 -17.87
N PRO A 106 18.44 -6.04 -18.71
CA PRO A 106 19.57 -6.91 -18.42
C PRO A 106 20.86 -6.12 -18.20
N THR A 107 21.49 -6.30 -17.04
CA THR A 107 22.86 -5.80 -16.82
C THR A 107 23.87 -6.81 -17.38
N PRO A 108 24.64 -6.48 -18.43
CA PRO A 108 25.66 -7.39 -18.94
C PRO A 108 26.77 -7.62 -17.89
N PRO A 109 27.44 -8.78 -17.91
CA PRO A 109 28.60 -9.00 -17.05
C PRO A 109 29.68 -7.95 -17.35
N ALA A 110 30.38 -7.49 -16.30
CA ALA A 110 31.53 -6.63 -16.49
C ALA A 110 32.56 -7.34 -17.40
N PRO A 111 33.26 -6.62 -18.29
CA PRO A 111 34.38 -7.19 -19.02
C PRO A 111 35.35 -7.80 -18.01
N VAL A 112 35.72 -9.06 -18.22
CA VAL A 112 36.80 -9.67 -17.45
C VAL A 112 38.10 -8.98 -17.88
N THR A 113 38.49 -7.91 -17.20
CA THR A 113 39.84 -7.38 -17.30
C THR A 113 40.75 -8.35 -16.56
N GLY A 114 41.43 -9.23 -17.31
CA GLY A 114 42.45 -10.11 -16.76
C GLY A 114 43.64 -9.33 -16.16
N PRO A 115 44.52 -10.00 -15.42
CA PRO A 115 45.73 -9.39 -14.86
C PRO A 115 46.68 -8.85 -15.94
#